data_AF-A0A7V8WX10-F1
#
_entry.id   AF-A0A7V8WX10-F1
#
_cell.length_a   1.000
_cell.length_b   1.000
_cell.length_c   1.000
_cell.angle_alpha   90.00
_cell.angle_beta   90.00
_cell.angle_gamma   90.00
#
_symmetry.space_group_name_H-M   'P 1'
#
loop_
_entity.id
_entity.type
_entity.pdbx_description
1 polymer ?
#
loop_
_entity_poly.entity_id
_entity_poly.type
_entity_poly.pdbx_seq_one_letter_code
_entity_poly.pdbx_strand_id
1 'polypeptide(L)'
;MPAIRDPAPRTTNALPGDPATPSVVIDLRAQGDELIPDPELHATTIAAALDQHRPVTVVISTPTYCTSRFCGPVTDTVSGLAGRYADRMDFVHLEVWGDFENQQVNPAAAGWIERGDGGNEPWVFVVDADGIISHRFDNVANQAALDAAIEELLT
;
A
#
# COMPACT_ATOMS: atom_id res chain seq x y z
N MET A 1 -2.53 15.06 -0.50
CA MET A 1 -2.80 13.67 -0.07
C MET A 1 -4.30 13.52 0.20
N PRO A 2 -4.95 12.40 -0.19
CA PRO A 2 -6.37 12.16 0.07
C PRO A 2 -6.71 12.17 1.57
N ALA A 3 -7.87 12.70 1.91
CA ALA A 3 -8.41 12.73 3.26
C ALA A 3 -9.45 11.62 3.48
N ILE A 4 -9.82 11.40 4.74
CA ILE A 4 -10.98 10.57 5.09
C ILE A 4 -12.23 11.19 4.45
N ARG A 5 -13.08 10.34 3.84
CA ARG A 5 -14.25 10.66 3.00
C ARG A 5 -13.97 11.14 1.58
N ASP A 6 -12.71 11.27 1.19
CA ASP A 6 -12.38 11.49 -0.22
C ASP A 6 -12.49 10.17 -1.01
N PRO A 7 -12.77 10.23 -2.32
CA PRO A 7 -12.58 9.09 -3.19
C PRO A 7 -11.11 8.68 -3.21
N ALA A 8 -10.85 7.37 -3.12
CA ALA A 8 -9.52 6.81 -3.26
C ALA A 8 -8.97 7.07 -4.67
N PRO A 9 -7.70 7.50 -4.80
CA PRO A 9 -7.03 7.55 -6.10
C PRO A 9 -7.10 6.20 -6.82
N ARG A 10 -7.68 6.19 -8.01
CA ARG A 10 -7.78 4.99 -8.84
C ARG A 10 -6.45 4.72 -9.55
N THR A 11 -5.53 4.06 -8.88
CA THR A 11 -4.16 3.86 -9.36
C THR A 11 -3.91 2.43 -9.82
N THR A 12 -3.15 2.29 -10.91
CA THR A 12 -2.62 1.02 -11.40
C THR A 12 -1.14 0.95 -11.01
N ASN A 13 -0.79 -0.02 -10.17
CA ASN A 13 0.58 -0.38 -9.83
C ASN A 13 1.05 -1.57 -10.68
N ALA A 14 2.37 -1.75 -10.76
CA ALA A 14 2.93 -2.93 -11.38
C ALA A 14 2.69 -4.16 -10.50
N LEU A 15 2.51 -5.32 -11.14
CA LEU A 15 2.28 -6.60 -10.48
C LEU A 15 3.33 -7.64 -10.89
N PRO A 16 3.54 -8.68 -10.06
CA PRO A 16 4.37 -9.82 -10.42
C PRO A 16 3.90 -10.44 -11.75
N GLY A 17 4.82 -10.57 -12.71
CA GLY A 17 4.53 -11.13 -14.03
C GLY A 17 4.24 -10.10 -15.12
N ASP A 18 4.16 -8.80 -14.78
CA ASP A 18 4.07 -7.74 -15.79
C ASP A 18 5.29 -7.76 -16.73
N PRO A 19 5.10 -7.72 -18.07
CA PRO A 19 6.20 -7.78 -19.01
C PRO A 19 7.19 -6.62 -18.81
N ALA A 20 8.47 -6.96 -18.69
CA ALA A 20 9.57 -6.00 -18.53
C ALA A 20 9.50 -5.13 -17.26
N THR A 21 8.78 -5.56 -16.22
CA THR A 21 8.82 -4.95 -14.88
C THR A 21 9.81 -5.73 -14.00
N PRO A 22 10.96 -5.15 -13.60
CA PRO A 22 11.84 -5.74 -12.60
C PRO A 22 11.14 -5.85 -11.24
N SER A 23 11.40 -6.91 -10.46
CA SER A 23 10.80 -7.11 -9.12
C SER A 23 11.02 -5.91 -8.19
N VAL A 24 12.18 -5.26 -8.28
CA VAL A 24 12.53 -4.08 -7.48
C VAL A 24 11.63 -2.86 -7.74
N VAL A 25 10.94 -2.81 -8.88
CA VAL A 25 9.94 -1.76 -9.17
C VAL A 25 8.62 -2.03 -8.45
N ILE A 26 8.33 -3.30 -8.13
CA ILE A 26 7.15 -3.73 -7.39
C ILE A 26 7.39 -3.58 -5.89
N ASP A 27 8.54 -4.06 -5.41
CA ASP A 27 8.95 -4.00 -4.02
C ASP A 27 10.48 -3.88 -3.93
N LEU A 28 10.97 -2.80 -3.30
CA LEU A 28 12.40 -2.52 -3.20
C LEU A 28 13.12 -3.47 -2.24
N ARG A 29 12.42 -4.37 -1.56
CA ARG A 29 13.02 -5.47 -0.80
C ARG A 29 13.46 -6.63 -1.71
N ALA A 30 12.92 -6.75 -2.92
CA ALA A 30 13.25 -7.82 -3.88
C ALA A 30 14.57 -7.59 -4.63
N GLN A 31 15.58 -7.05 -3.95
CA GLN A 31 16.89 -6.72 -4.52
C GLN A 31 17.70 -7.99 -4.82
N GLY A 32 18.61 -7.92 -5.79
CA GLY A 32 19.54 -9.02 -6.06
C GLY A 32 18.87 -10.33 -6.51
N ASP A 33 17.79 -10.23 -7.28
CA ASP A 33 16.96 -11.35 -7.76
C ASP A 33 16.22 -12.13 -6.66
N GLU A 34 16.04 -11.54 -5.47
CA GLU A 34 15.17 -12.09 -4.43
C GLU A 34 13.69 -12.12 -4.87
N LEU A 35 12.92 -13.01 -4.26
CA LEU A 35 11.48 -13.09 -4.47
C LEU A 35 10.80 -11.84 -3.90
N ILE A 36 9.70 -11.43 -4.54
CA ILE A 36 8.85 -10.35 -4.02
C ILE A 36 8.26 -10.80 -2.67
N PRO A 37 8.56 -10.10 -1.56
CA PRO A 37 8.00 -10.44 -0.26
C PRO A 37 6.51 -10.09 -0.21
N ASP A 38 5.81 -10.66 0.76
CA ASP A 38 4.39 -10.41 1.02
C ASP A 38 3.55 -10.49 -0.28
N PRO A 39 3.60 -11.59 -1.05
CA PRO A 39 2.99 -11.68 -2.38
C PRO A 39 1.47 -11.38 -2.35
N GLU A 40 0.81 -11.56 -1.21
CA GLU A 40 -0.57 -11.17 -0.98
C GLU A 40 -0.83 -9.65 -1.07
N LEU A 41 0.18 -8.81 -0.81
CA LEU A 41 0.12 -7.36 -1.00
C LEU A 41 0.34 -6.91 -2.45
N HIS A 42 0.69 -7.85 -3.33
CA HIS A 42 1.04 -7.63 -4.73
C HIS A 42 0.17 -8.44 -5.69
N ALA A 43 -1.01 -8.89 -5.24
CA ALA A 43 -1.90 -9.76 -6.01
C ALA A 43 -2.88 -9.01 -6.93
N THR A 44 -3.12 -7.72 -6.67
CA THR A 44 -4.07 -6.89 -7.42
C THR A 44 -3.64 -5.43 -7.46
N THR A 45 -4.29 -4.64 -8.31
CA THR A 45 -4.13 -3.18 -8.29
C THR A 45 -5.28 -2.51 -7.56
N ILE A 46 -5.05 -1.30 -7.07
CA ILE A 46 -6.10 -0.54 -6.39
C ILE A 46 -7.27 -0.24 -7.34
N ALA A 47 -6.97 0.15 -8.59
CA ALA A 47 -8.00 0.34 -9.61
C ALA A 47 -8.86 -0.93 -9.80
N ALA A 48 -8.24 -2.12 -9.87
CA ALA A 48 -8.96 -3.38 -10.05
C ALA A 48 -9.80 -3.78 -8.82
N ALA A 49 -9.31 -3.56 -7.59
CA ALA A 49 -10.09 -3.78 -6.37
C ALA A 49 -11.33 -2.88 -6.34
N LEU A 50 -11.16 -1.60 -6.69
CA LEU A 50 -12.26 -0.62 -6.78
C LEU A 50 -13.28 -0.97 -7.89
N ASP A 51 -12.84 -1.49 -9.04
CA ASP A 51 -13.74 -1.98 -10.08
C ASP A 51 -14.61 -3.16 -9.62
N GLN A 52 -14.05 -4.01 -8.76
CA GLN A 52 -14.74 -5.16 -8.20
C GLN A 52 -15.63 -4.81 -7.00
N HIS A 53 -15.68 -3.53 -6.60
CA HIS A 53 -16.34 -3.07 -5.37
C HIS A 53 -15.88 -3.88 -4.15
N ARG A 54 -14.60 -4.25 -4.14
CA ARG A 54 -13.97 -4.90 -2.99
C ARG A 54 -13.31 -3.81 -2.14
N PRO A 55 -13.56 -3.78 -0.82
CA PRO A 55 -12.78 -2.93 0.07
C PRO A 55 -11.29 -3.21 -0.10
N VAL A 56 -10.44 -2.20 0.11
CA VAL A 56 -8.99 -2.34 -0.05
C VAL A 56 -8.22 -1.57 1.02
N THR A 57 -7.24 -2.22 1.63
CA THR A 57 -6.24 -1.56 2.47
C THR A 57 -4.99 -1.28 1.64
N VAL A 58 -4.55 -0.03 1.59
CA VAL A 58 -3.36 0.40 0.85
C VAL A 58 -2.29 0.84 1.83
N VAL A 59 -1.14 0.17 1.83
CA VAL A 59 0.06 0.61 2.55
C VAL A 59 1.04 1.25 1.58
N ILE A 60 1.52 2.45 1.91
CA ILE A 60 2.50 3.19 1.11
C ILE A 60 3.73 3.40 1.96
N SER A 61 4.81 2.72 1.60
CA SER A 61 6.02 2.62 2.41
C SER A 61 7.20 2.20 1.55
N THR A 62 8.41 2.55 2.00
CA THR A 62 9.69 2.13 1.39
C THR A 62 10.52 1.34 2.40
N PRO A 63 10.19 0.09 2.75
CA PRO A 63 10.86 -0.62 3.85
C PRO A 63 12.39 -0.66 3.75
N THR A 64 12.93 -0.74 2.53
CA THR A 64 14.37 -0.82 2.27
C THR A 64 15.13 0.47 2.57
N TYR A 65 14.60 1.64 2.22
CA TYR A 65 15.32 2.93 2.27
C TYR A 65 14.69 3.97 3.19
N CYS A 66 13.52 3.66 3.75
CA CYS A 66 12.78 4.55 4.62
C CYS A 66 13.63 4.95 5.83
N THR A 67 13.69 6.26 6.06
CA THR A 67 14.43 6.85 7.19
C THR A 67 13.71 6.64 8.52
N SER A 68 12.38 6.47 8.46
CA SER A 68 11.58 6.07 9.62
C SER A 68 11.79 4.58 9.91
N ARG A 69 11.79 4.19 11.19
CA ARG A 69 11.88 2.76 11.56
C ARG A 69 10.53 2.04 11.51
N PHE A 70 9.49 2.71 10.99
CA PHE A 70 8.12 2.22 11.01
C PHE A 70 7.70 1.58 9.69
N CYS A 71 8.37 1.88 8.57
CA CYS A 71 7.98 1.38 7.25
C CYS A 71 7.91 -0.16 7.20
N GLY A 72 8.96 -0.86 7.65
CA GLY A 72 8.96 -2.32 7.74
C GLY A 72 7.83 -2.86 8.63
N PRO A 73 7.82 -2.54 9.95
CA PRO A 73 6.82 -3.06 10.88
C PRO A 73 5.35 -2.79 10.50
N VAL A 74 5.06 -1.64 9.90
CA VAL A 74 3.68 -1.33 9.43
C VAL A 74 3.33 -2.16 8.20
N THR A 75 4.27 -2.35 7.27
CA THR A 75 4.08 -3.21 6.10
C THR A 75 3.84 -4.66 6.53
N ASP A 76 4.64 -5.17 7.47
CA ASP A 76 4.48 -6.51 8.07
C ASP A 76 3.11 -6.66 8.75
N THR A 77 2.64 -5.61 9.43
CA THR A 77 1.31 -5.61 10.06
C THR A 77 0.20 -5.72 9.03
N VAL A 78 0.31 -5.01 7.90
CA VAL A 78 -0.66 -5.05 6.81
C VAL A 78 -0.62 -6.40 6.07
N SER A 79 0.56 -6.98 5.86
CA SER A 79 0.71 -8.37 5.38
C SER A 79 0.01 -9.37 6.32
N GLY A 80 0.22 -9.26 7.63
CA GLY A 80 -0.45 -10.11 8.62
C GLY A 80 -1.97 -9.96 8.63
N LEU A 81 -2.49 -8.76 8.34
CA LEU A 81 -3.92 -8.52 8.14
C LEU A 81 -4.44 -9.14 6.84
N ALA A 82 -3.68 -9.06 5.76
CA ALA A 82 -4.01 -9.71 4.50
C ALA A 82 -4.20 -11.23 4.69
N GLY A 83 -3.31 -11.88 5.43
CA GLY A 83 -3.46 -13.29 5.79
C GLY A 83 -4.75 -13.65 6.55
N ARG A 84 -5.41 -12.67 7.20
CA ARG A 84 -6.65 -12.86 7.97
C ARG A 84 -7.93 -12.44 7.24
N TYR A 85 -7.86 -11.46 6.34
CA TYR A 85 -9.03 -10.80 5.75
C TYR A 85 -9.08 -10.87 4.22
N ALA A 86 -8.12 -11.52 3.54
CA ALA A 86 -8.04 -11.58 2.07
C ALA A 86 -9.28 -12.19 1.38
N ASP A 87 -10.11 -12.95 2.10
CA ASP A 87 -11.38 -13.48 1.60
C ASP A 87 -12.47 -12.40 1.47
N ARG A 88 -12.35 -11.30 2.21
CA ARG A 88 -13.36 -10.23 2.31
C ARG A 88 -12.91 -8.91 1.71
N MET A 89 -11.60 -8.67 1.61
CA MET A 89 -11.05 -7.42 1.09
C MET A 89 -9.67 -7.63 0.45
N ASP A 90 -9.21 -6.66 -0.31
CA ASP A 90 -7.89 -6.66 -0.92
C ASP A 90 -6.86 -5.85 -0.11
N PHE A 91 -5.59 -6.15 -0.34
CA PHE A 91 -4.47 -5.47 0.30
C PHE A 91 -3.43 -5.13 -0.76
N VAL A 92 -2.92 -3.90 -0.75
CA VAL A 92 -1.94 -3.43 -1.73
C VAL A 92 -0.81 -2.69 -1.04
N HIS A 93 0.43 -3.08 -1.32
CA HIS A 93 1.62 -2.30 -0.99
C HIS A 93 2.08 -1.49 -2.20
N LEU A 94 2.31 -0.19 -1.98
CA LEU A 94 2.96 0.69 -2.93
C LEU A 94 4.28 1.19 -2.37
N GLU A 95 5.36 0.94 -3.11
CA GLU A 95 6.61 1.65 -2.93
C GLU A 95 6.43 3.14 -3.23
N VAL A 96 6.99 4.03 -2.40
CA VAL A 96 7.04 5.46 -2.71
C VAL A 96 7.89 5.70 -3.95
N TRP A 97 8.94 4.91 -4.14
CA TRP A 97 9.93 5.08 -5.20
C TRP A 97 9.76 4.02 -6.28
N GLY A 98 9.67 4.45 -7.53
CA GLY A 98 9.83 3.55 -8.68
C GLY A 98 11.31 3.38 -9.05
N ASP A 99 12.14 4.37 -8.69
CA ASP A 99 13.59 4.33 -8.75
C ASP A 99 14.13 5.25 -7.64
N PHE A 100 14.62 4.63 -6.56
CA PHE A 100 15.13 5.37 -5.40
C PHE A 100 16.43 6.12 -5.72
N GLU A 101 17.32 5.54 -6.52
CA GLU A 101 18.63 6.14 -6.83
C GLU A 101 18.47 7.45 -7.60
N ASN A 102 17.53 7.48 -8.55
CA ASN A 102 17.21 8.68 -9.33
C ASN A 102 16.14 9.57 -8.67
N GLN A 103 15.71 9.26 -7.44
CA GLN A 103 14.67 9.98 -6.71
C GLN A 103 13.35 10.10 -7.51
N GLN A 104 13.03 9.06 -8.28
CA GLN A 104 11.82 8.99 -9.07
C GLN A 104 10.71 8.34 -8.26
N VAL A 105 9.70 9.15 -7.93
CA VAL A 105 8.48 8.70 -7.26
C VAL A 105 7.70 7.73 -8.15
N ASN A 106 7.21 6.63 -7.56
CA ASN A 106 6.30 5.70 -8.21
C ASN A 106 5.01 6.43 -8.64
N PRO A 107 4.64 6.43 -9.92
CA PRO A 107 3.41 7.08 -10.39
C PRO A 107 2.15 6.64 -9.64
N ALA A 108 2.08 5.36 -9.23
CA ALA A 108 0.96 4.86 -8.45
C ALA A 108 0.92 5.51 -7.06
N ALA A 109 2.05 5.59 -6.34
CA ALA A 109 2.11 6.22 -5.02
C ALA A 109 1.86 7.74 -5.07
N ALA A 110 2.23 8.41 -6.16
CA ALA A 110 2.11 9.87 -6.31
C ALA A 110 0.67 10.40 -6.19
N GLY A 111 -0.34 9.57 -6.48
CA GLY A 111 -1.75 9.95 -6.30
C GLY A 111 -2.18 10.02 -4.83
N TRP A 112 -1.41 9.40 -3.94
CA TRP A 112 -1.77 9.20 -2.53
C TRP A 112 -0.98 10.09 -1.58
N ILE A 113 0.28 10.40 -1.89
CA ILE A 113 1.16 11.15 -0.98
C ILE A 113 1.45 12.56 -1.50
N GLU A 114 1.84 13.46 -0.60
CA GLU A 114 2.34 14.79 -0.97
C GLU A 114 3.84 14.74 -1.30
N ARG A 115 4.26 15.49 -2.32
CA ARG A 115 5.67 15.61 -2.73
C ARG A 115 6.33 16.73 -1.92
N GLY A 116 7.34 16.39 -1.10
CA GLY A 116 8.13 17.33 -0.31
C GLY A 116 9.08 16.63 0.66
N ASP A 117 10.01 17.38 1.24
CA ASP A 117 10.99 16.86 2.20
C ASP A 117 10.27 16.32 3.45
N GLY A 118 10.29 14.99 3.60
CA GLY A 118 9.67 14.29 4.72
C GLY A 118 8.22 13.88 4.48
N GLY A 119 7.85 13.46 3.27
CA GLY A 119 6.70 12.57 3.06
C GLY A 119 6.76 11.43 4.06
N ASN A 120 6.04 11.59 5.18
CA ASN A 120 6.17 10.82 6.40
C ASN A 120 5.60 9.41 6.19
N GLU A 121 6.38 8.56 5.53
CA GLU A 121 6.07 7.15 5.39
C GLU A 121 6.41 6.37 6.67
N PRO A 122 5.61 5.35 7.01
CA PRO A 122 4.54 4.75 6.19
C PRO A 122 3.17 5.45 6.31
N TRP A 123 2.38 5.34 5.25
CA TRP A 123 0.94 5.67 5.24
C TRP A 123 0.11 4.40 5.08
N VAL A 124 -1.04 4.34 5.75
CA VAL A 124 -2.03 3.29 5.51
C VAL A 124 -3.39 3.93 5.27
N PHE A 125 -4.08 3.49 4.22
CA PHE A 125 -5.44 3.89 3.89
C PHE A 125 -6.34 2.67 3.91
N VAL A 126 -7.51 2.80 4.52
CA VAL A 126 -8.58 1.80 4.46
C VAL A 126 -9.70 2.38 3.60
N VAL A 127 -10.06 1.67 2.53
CA VAL A 127 -11.01 2.12 1.52
C VAL A 127 -12.19 1.15 1.48
N ASP A 128 -13.40 1.69 1.47
CA ASP A 128 -14.63 0.91 1.40
C ASP A 128 -14.95 0.39 -0.01
N ALA A 129 -16.02 -0.40 -0.11
CA ALA A 129 -16.48 -1.00 -1.37
C ALA A 129 -16.97 0.04 -2.40
N ASP A 130 -17.32 1.25 -1.95
CA ASP A 130 -17.73 2.37 -2.80
C ASP A 130 -16.51 3.21 -3.27
N GLY A 131 -15.31 2.84 -2.82
CA GLY A 131 -14.06 3.52 -3.15
C GLY A 131 -13.84 4.80 -2.36
N ILE A 132 -14.45 4.93 -1.19
CA ILE A 132 -14.27 6.06 -0.28
C ILE A 132 -13.30 5.68 0.85
N ILE A 133 -12.39 6.61 1.17
CA ILE A 133 -11.43 6.40 2.25
C ILE A 133 -12.16 6.50 3.60
N SER A 134 -12.28 5.38 4.30
CA SER A 134 -12.88 5.33 5.64
C SER A 134 -11.87 5.73 6.72
N HIS A 135 -10.61 5.30 6.58
CA HIS A 135 -9.55 5.58 7.55
C HIS A 135 -8.22 5.91 6.86
N ARG A 136 -7.40 6.71 7.54
CA ARG A 136 -6.03 7.04 7.14
C ARG A 136 -5.13 7.09 8.38
N PHE A 137 -3.97 6.48 8.29
CA PHE A 137 -2.96 6.43 9.35
C PHE A 137 -1.62 6.96 8.84
N ASP A 138 -0.97 7.78 9.67
CA ASP A 138 0.35 8.37 9.43
C ASP A 138 1.37 7.86 10.45
N ASN A 139 2.46 7.21 10.01
CA ASN A 139 3.60 6.73 10.80
C ASN A 139 3.34 5.75 11.97
N VAL A 140 2.15 5.74 12.57
CA VAL A 140 1.78 5.02 13.79
C VAL A 140 0.45 4.29 13.56
N ALA A 141 0.46 3.40 12.57
CA ALA A 141 -0.58 2.40 12.44
C ALA A 141 -0.16 1.16 13.26
N ASN A 142 -0.76 0.97 14.44
CA ASN A 142 -0.57 -0.28 15.17
C ASN A 142 -1.64 -1.31 14.76
N GLN A 143 -1.34 -2.59 14.97
CA GLN A 143 -2.22 -3.68 14.55
C GLN A 143 -3.66 -3.52 15.07
N ALA A 144 -3.84 -3.17 16.34
CA ALA A 144 -5.18 -3.06 16.94
C ALA A 144 -6.03 -1.97 16.28
N ALA A 145 -5.43 -0.83 15.94
CA ALA A 145 -6.13 0.26 15.26
C ALA A 145 -6.51 -0.09 13.82
N LEU A 146 -5.61 -0.77 13.09
CA LEU A 146 -5.90 -1.24 11.73
C LEU A 146 -6.97 -2.34 11.74
N ASP A 147 -6.90 -3.27 12.69
CA ASP A 147 -7.89 -4.34 12.88
C ASP A 147 -9.28 -3.75 13.11
N ALA A 148 -9.40 -2.81 14.06
CA ALA A 148 -10.66 -2.16 14.37
C ALA A 148 -11.23 -1.40 13.17
N ALA A 149 -10.39 -0.69 12.40
CA ALA A 149 -10.83 0.03 11.20
C ALA A 149 -11.34 -0.92 10.10
N ILE A 150 -10.70 -2.07 9.93
CA ILE A 150 -11.15 -3.12 8.99
C ILE A 150 -12.44 -3.78 9.48
N GLU A 151 -12.55 -4.07 10.77
CA GLU A 151 -13.76 -4.68 11.34
C GLU A 151 -14.97 -3.74 11.26
N GLU A 152 -14.80 -2.44 11.55
CA GLU A 152 -15.85 -1.43 11.37
C GLU A 152 -16.36 -1.40 9.93
N LEU A 153 -15.45 -1.53 8.96
CA LEU A 153 -15.77 -1.52 7.54
C LEU A 153 -16.49 -2.79 7.06
N LEU A 154 -16.12 -3.95 7.59
CA LEU A 154 -16.61 -5.25 7.14
C LEU A 154 -17.87 -5.73 7.88
N THR A 155 -18.43 -4.90 8.77
CA THR A 155 -19.67 -5.17 9.52
C THR A 155 -20.89 -4.74 8.72
#